data_AF-A0A953VRY3-F1
#
_entry.id   AF-A0A953VRY3-F1
#
_cell.length_a   1.000
_cell.length_b   1.000
_cell.length_c   1.000
_cell.angle_alpha   90.00
_cell.angle_beta   90.00
_cell.angle_gamma   90.00
#
_symmetry.space_group_name_H-M   'P 1'
#
loop_
_entity.id
_entity.type
_entity.pdbx_description
1 polymer ?
#
loop_
_entity_poly.entity_id
_entity_poly.type
_entity_poly.pdbx_seq_one_letter_code
_entity_poly.pdbx_strand_id
1 'polypeptide(L)' 'MAAIVGTPKGERSSRTVIDPADDGSAVSFAVIDRLRGQFLHRIGFAELLHPAP' A
#
# COMPACT_ATOMS: atom_id res chain seq x y z
N MET A 1 6.86 12.60 5.98
CA MET A 1 7.80 11.85 5.10
C MET A 1 9.00 11.28 5.85
N ALA A 2 9.75 12.07 6.64
CA ALA A 2 10.91 11.55 7.40
C ALA A 2 10.59 10.32 8.30
N ALA A 3 9.42 10.30 8.94
CA ALA A 3 8.98 9.16 9.76
C ALA A 3 8.84 7.83 9.00
N ILE A 4 8.44 7.87 7.72
CA ILE A 4 8.28 6.67 6.87
C ILE A 4 9.66 6.10 6.51
N VAL A 5 10.63 6.98 6.27
CA VAL A 5 12.01 6.56 5.96
C VAL A 5 12.60 5.82 7.16
N GLY A 6 12.35 6.31 8.37
CA GLY A 6 12.83 5.71 9.63
C GLY A 6 12.16 4.40 10.02
N THR A 7 11.07 3.98 9.36
CA THR A 7 10.42 2.69 9.65
C THR A 7 11.31 1.52 9.21
N PRO A 8 11.38 0.42 9.99
CA PRO A 8 12.11 -0.78 9.58
C PRO A 8 11.66 -1.35 8.23
N LYS A 9 12.53 -2.13 7.59
CA LYS A 9 12.19 -2.84 6.36
C LYS A 9 11.00 -3.77 6.60
N GLY A 10 10.03 -3.78 5.69
CA GLY A 10 8.82 -4.60 5.81
C GLY A 10 7.70 -3.99 6.65
N GLU A 11 7.98 -2.96 7.45
CA GLU A 11 6.99 -2.33 8.34
C GLU A 11 6.43 -1.01 7.80
N ARG A 12 6.96 -0.52 6.67
CA ARG A 12 6.42 0.69 6.02
C ARG A 12 5.01 0.40 5.51
N SER A 13 4.10 1.33 5.79
CA SER A 13 2.80 1.32 5.11
C SER A 13 3.00 1.35 3.60
N SER A 14 2.25 0.51 2.89
CA SER A 14 2.22 0.51 1.42
C SER A 14 1.75 1.86 0.85
N ARG A 15 0.93 2.60 1.62
CA ARG A 15 0.43 3.93 1.26
C ARG A 15 0.35 4.84 2.47
N THR A 16 0.79 6.09 2.31
CA THR A 16 0.49 7.19 3.23
C THR A 16 -0.30 8.23 2.47
N VAL A 17 -1.42 8.67 3.03
CA VAL A 17 -2.27 9.71 2.43
C VAL A 17 -1.96 11.04 3.10
N ILE A 18 -1.62 12.04 2.28
CA ILE A 18 -1.52 13.43 2.70
C ILE A 18 -2.40 14.20 1.73
N ASP A 19 -3.66 14.39 2.09
CA ASP A 19 -4.67 14.98 1.22
C ASP A 19 -5.43 16.07 1.98
N PRO A 20 -4.92 17.30 2.00
CA PRO A 20 -5.61 18.43 2.64
C PRO A 20 -6.89 18.84 1.92
N ALA A 21 -7.03 18.49 0.64
CA ALA A 21 -8.18 18.86 -0.17
C ALA A 21 -9.36 17.90 0.04
N ASP A 22 -9.10 16.72 0.62
CA ASP A 22 -10.07 15.64 0.82
C ASP A 22 -10.80 15.31 -0.49
N ASP A 23 -10.01 15.05 -1.53
CA ASP A 23 -10.52 14.81 -2.89
C ASP A 23 -11.09 13.39 -3.08
N GLY A 24 -11.13 12.60 -2.01
CA GLY A 24 -11.61 11.22 -2.01
C GLY A 24 -10.55 10.18 -2.40
N SER A 25 -9.29 10.57 -2.56
CA SER A 25 -8.18 9.66 -2.86
C SER A 25 -7.99 8.58 -1.78
N ALA A 26 -8.20 8.91 -0.50
CA ALA A 26 -8.12 7.96 0.61
C ALA A 26 -9.07 6.77 0.41
N VAL A 27 -10.30 7.04 -0.05
CA VAL A 27 -11.33 6.02 -0.27
C VAL A 27 -11.03 5.22 -1.53
N SER A 28 -10.75 5.92 -2.63
CA SER A 28 -10.53 5.29 -3.94
C SER A 28 -9.31 4.36 -3.90
N PHE A 29 -8.21 4.80 -3.28
CA PHE A 29 -7.00 3.98 -3.19
C PHE A 29 -7.16 2.79 -2.24
N ALA A 30 -7.93 2.89 -1.16
CA ALA A 30 -8.20 1.73 -0.31
C ALA A 30 -8.88 0.58 -1.10
N VAL A 31 -9.80 0.92 -2.00
CA VAL A 31 -10.44 -0.06 -2.90
C VAL A 31 -9.43 -0.61 -3.91
N ILE A 32 -8.65 0.25 -4.56
CA ILE A 32 -7.65 -0.14 -5.56
C ILE A 32 -6.60 -1.07 -4.95
N ASP A 33 -6.06 -0.74 -3.79
CA ASP A 33 -5.00 -1.50 -3.12
C ASP A 33 -5.52 -2.91 -2.74
N ARG A 34 -6.78 -3.01 -2.26
CA ARG A 34 -7.43 -4.30 -2.00
C ARG A 34 -7.60 -5.13 -3.27
N LEU A 35 -8.11 -4.54 -4.35
CA LEU A 35 -8.34 -5.25 -5.61
C LEU A 35 -7.03 -5.79 -6.20
N ARG A 36 -5.95 -4.99 -6.16
CA ARG A 36 -4.62 -5.42 -6.61
C ARG A 36 -4.06 -6.54 -5.75
N GLY A 37 -4.23 -6.46 -4.43
CA GLY A 37 -3.84 -7.54 -3.52
C GLY A 37 -4.57 -8.86 -3.81
N GLN A 38 -5.89 -8.79 -3.97
CA GLN A 38 -6.71 -9.95 -4.33
C GLN A 38 -6.34 -10.51 -5.70
N PHE A 39 -6.04 -9.64 -6.67
CA PHE A 39 -5.60 -10.06 -7.99
C PHE A 39 -4.30 -10.86 -7.91
N LEU A 40 -3.26 -10.32 -7.26
CA LEU A 40 -1.96 -11.00 -7.11
C LEU A 40 -2.10 -12.33 -6.38
N HIS A 41 -2.96 -12.40 -5.37
CA HIS A 41 -3.29 -13.66 -4.70
C HIS A 41 -3.94 -14.66 -5.67
N ARG A 42 -4.93 -14.21 -6.46
CA ARG A 42 -5.66 -15.05 -7.41
C ARG A 42 -4.79 -15.62 -8.52
N ILE A 43 -3.78 -14.87 -8.96
CA ILE A 43 -2.88 -15.30 -10.05
C ILE A 43 -1.61 -16.01 -9.55
N GLY A 44 -1.49 -16.27 -8.24
CA GLY A 44 -0.38 -17.04 -7.67
C GLY A 44 0.92 -16.25 -7.44
N PHE A 45 0.85 -14.92 -7.36
CA PHE A 45 2.00 -14.02 -7.15
C PHE A 45 1.86 -13.22 -5.85
N ALA A 46 1.33 -13.83 -4.80
CA ALA A 46 1.07 -13.16 -3.52
C ALA A 46 2.36 -12.68 -2.83
N GLU A 47 3.50 -13.31 -3.11
CA GLU A 47 4.81 -12.94 -2.57
C GLU A 47 5.25 -11.54 -3.00
N LEU A 48 4.79 -11.06 -4.16
CA LEU A 48 5.08 -9.71 -4.65
C LEU A 48 4.42 -8.61 -3.81
N LEU A 49 3.51 -8.96 -2.90
CA LEU A 49 2.93 -8.02 -1.93
C LEU A 49 3.90 -7.67 -0.79
N HIS A 50 5.02 -8.37 -0.68
CA HIS A 50 6.00 -8.18 0.38
C HIS A 50 7.38 -7.87 -0.21
N PRO A 51 8.15 -6.98 0.43
CA PRO A 51 9.53 -6.75 0.03
C PRO A 51 10.35 -8.04 0.17
N ALA A 52 11.27 -8.26 -0.76
CA ALA A 52 12.21 -9.37 -0.68
C ALA A 52 13.03 -9.32 0.64
N PRO A 53 13.50 -10.47 1.15
CA PRO A 53 14.31 -10.57 2.37
C PRO A 53 15.48 -9.60 2.44
#